data_AF-A0A6I4TVC0-F1
#
_entry.id   AF-A0A6I4TVC0-F1
#
_cell.length_a   1.000
_cell.length_b   1.000
_cell.length_c   1.000
_cell.angle_alpha   90.00
_cell.angle_beta   90.00
_cell.angle_gamma   90.00
#
_symmetry.space_group_name_H-M   'P 1'
#
loop_
_entity.id
_entity.type
_entity.pdbx_description
1 polymer ?
#
loop_
_entity_poly.entity_id
_entity_poly.type
_entity_poly.pdbx_seq_one_letter_code
_entity_poly.pdbx_strand_id
1 'polypeptide(L)'
;MQRKILFSYSTLAVVVPLFLCVILNALVRPWLADRIGGTLVRSGNAVRGNDRWWNFAETTRAEHPMLTGFLSWSDGAMAMITFAAIALLLVAGWLVGRIRAGRSAG
;
A
#
# COMPACT_ATOMS: atom_id res chain seq x y z
N MET A 1 19.62 -16.51 26.42
CA MET A 1 18.21 -16.23 26.08
C MET A 1 18.15 -15.83 24.60
N GLN A 2 18.06 -16.79 23.68
CA GLN A 2 17.93 -16.49 22.25
C GLN A 2 16.55 -15.90 21.98
N ARG A 3 16.47 -14.62 21.63
CA ARG A 3 15.27 -14.05 21.01
C ARG A 3 15.04 -14.83 19.71
N LYS A 4 14.12 -15.79 19.73
CA LYS A 4 13.57 -16.39 18.51
C LYS A 4 12.90 -15.25 17.76
N ILE A 5 13.59 -14.71 16.75
CA ILE A 5 12.96 -13.79 15.80
C ILE A 5 11.89 -14.65 15.10
N LEU A 6 10.63 -14.48 15.52
CA LEU A 6 9.50 -15.31 15.09
C LEU A 6 9.17 -15.19 13.59
N PHE A 7 9.75 -14.20 12.90
CA PHE A 7 9.43 -13.88 11.51
C PHE A 7 10.67 -13.77 10.63
N SER A 8 10.70 -14.53 9.54
CA SER A 8 11.71 -14.40 8.48
C SER A 8 11.61 -13.02 7.81
N TYR A 9 12.73 -12.48 7.34
CA TYR A 9 12.78 -11.23 6.58
C TYR A 9 11.76 -11.21 5.44
N SER A 10 11.61 -12.32 4.72
CA SER A 10 10.65 -12.48 3.63
C SER A 10 9.20 -12.32 4.12
N THR A 11 8.89 -12.86 5.30
CA THR A 11 7.56 -12.73 5.89
C THR A 11 7.27 -11.27 6.27
N LEU A 12 8.24 -10.56 6.85
CA LEU A 12 8.09 -9.14 7.17
C LEU A 12 7.95 -8.26 5.92
N ALA A 13 8.73 -8.54 4.88
CA ALA A 13 8.70 -7.81 3.60
C ALA A 13 7.35 -7.94 2.87
N VAL A 14 6.58 -9.00 3.16
CA VAL A 14 5.24 -9.23 2.59
C VAL A 14 4.15 -8.70 3.54
N VAL A 15 4.20 -9.08 4.82
CA VAL A 15 3.14 -8.79 5.78
C VAL A 15 3.05 -7.31 6.08
N VAL A 16 4.18 -6.61 6.24
CA VAL A 16 4.16 -5.19 6.63
C VAL A 16 3.53 -4.31 5.54
N PRO A 17 3.92 -4.39 4.25
CA PRO A 17 3.29 -3.58 3.22
C PRO A 17 1.81 -3.93 2.99
N LEU A 18 1.46 -5.23 3.04
CA LEU A 18 0.06 -5.65 2.91
C LEU A 18 -0.80 -5.10 4.06
N PHE A 19 -0.32 -5.23 5.29
CA PHE A 19 -1.04 -4.75 6.46
C PHE A 19 -1.23 -3.23 6.42
N LEU A 20 -0.18 -2.48 6.05
CA LEU A 20 -0.26 -1.04 5.85
C LEU A 20 -1.23 -0.66 4.74
N CYS A 21 -1.20 -1.35 3.61
CA CYS A 21 -2.14 -1.12 2.51
C CYS A 21 -3.58 -1.34 2.95
N VAL A 22 -3.86 -2.44 3.65
CA VAL A 22 -5.21 -2.75 4.15
C VAL A 22 -5.69 -1.66 5.12
N ILE A 23 -4.86 -1.24 6.07
CA ILE A 23 -5.23 -0.16 7.00
C ILE A 23 -5.50 1.14 6.24
N LEU A 24 -4.62 1.51 5.32
CA LEU A 24 -4.75 2.73 4.53
C LEU A 24 -6.05 2.71 3.71
N ASN A 25 -6.34 1.61 3.02
CA ASN A 25 -7.51 1.51 2.15
C ASN A 25 -8.83 1.35 2.92
N ALA A 26 -8.83 0.58 4.02
CA ALA A 26 -10.05 0.23 4.75
C ALA A 26 -10.43 1.26 5.84
N LEU A 27 -9.46 1.94 6.44
CA LEU A 27 -9.70 2.85 7.56
C LEU A 27 -9.33 4.29 7.23
N VAL A 28 -8.09 4.51 6.75
CA VAL A 28 -7.56 5.88 6.60
C VAL A 28 -8.22 6.61 5.44
N ARG A 29 -8.41 5.96 4.29
CA ARG A 29 -9.04 6.57 3.11
C ARG A 29 -10.50 6.97 3.36
N PRO A 30 -11.38 6.11 3.89
CA PRO A 30 -12.75 6.51 4.22
C PRO A 30 -12.78 7.66 5.23
N TRP A 31 -11.97 7.57 6.28
CA TRP A 31 -11.91 8.60 7.32
C TRP A 31 -11.45 9.96 6.80
N LEU A 32 -10.41 10.00 5.95
CA LEU A 32 -9.94 11.22 5.30
C LEU A 32 -10.98 11.79 4.33
N ALA A 33 -11.63 10.93 3.55
CA ALA A 33 -12.64 11.37 2.60
C ALA A 33 -13.85 11.98 3.31
N ASP A 34 -14.32 11.39 4.42
CA ASP A 34 -15.42 11.94 5.22
C ASP A 34 -15.06 13.32 5.81
N ARG A 35 -13.80 13.52 6.22
CA ARG A 35 -13.31 14.81 6.74
C ARG A 35 -13.23 15.91 5.69
N ILE A 36 -12.91 15.55 4.44
CA ILE A 36 -12.64 16.49 3.34
C ILE A 36 -13.87 16.66 2.43
N GLY A 37 -14.97 15.95 2.70
CA GLY A 37 -16.21 16.04 1.92
C GLY A 37 -16.15 15.28 0.59
N GLY A 38 -15.41 14.17 0.54
CA GLY A 38 -15.25 13.33 -0.64
C GLY A 38 -16.52 12.55 -0.98
N THR A 39 -16.88 12.55 -2.26
CA THR A 39 -17.97 11.72 -2.80
C THR A 39 -17.42 10.35 -3.19
N LEU A 40 -17.98 9.29 -2.60
CA LEU A 40 -17.55 7.92 -2.88
C LEU A 40 -18.05 7.48 -4.26
N VAL A 41 -17.13 7.06 -5.11
CA VAL A 41 -17.42 6.40 -6.38
C VAL A 41 -17.09 4.92 -6.24
N ARG A 42 -18.04 4.07 -6.66
CA ARG A 42 -17.85 2.62 -6.73
C ARG A 42 -18.03 2.18 -8.17
N SER A 43 -17.09 1.39 -8.66
CA SER A 43 -17.16 0.79 -9.99
C SER A 43 -17.01 -0.72 -9.89
N GLY A 44 -17.97 -1.43 -10.47
CA GLY A 44 -18.01 -2.89 -10.46
C GLY A 44 -19.37 -3.43 -10.02
N ASN A 45 -19.79 -4.49 -10.68
CA ASN A 45 -20.93 -5.28 -10.24
C ASN A 45 -20.41 -6.23 -9.14
N ALA A 46 -21.09 -6.31 -7.99
CA ALA A 46 -20.60 -6.93 -6.74
C ALA A 46 -20.02 -8.36 -6.85
N VAL A 47 -20.18 -9.02 -8.00
CA VAL A 47 -19.76 -10.39 -8.32
C VAL A 47 -18.37 -10.49 -8.98
N ARG A 48 -17.83 -9.41 -9.61
CA ARG A 48 -16.56 -9.46 -10.38
C ARG A 48 -15.44 -8.54 -9.89
N GLY A 49 -15.65 -7.87 -8.76
CA GLY A 49 -14.72 -6.91 -8.20
C GLY A 49 -15.43 -5.60 -7.90
N ASN A 50 -15.06 -4.99 -6.77
CA ASN A 50 -15.59 -3.71 -6.31
C ASN A 50 -14.41 -2.76 -6.18
N ASP A 51 -14.21 -1.90 -7.17
CA ASP A 51 -13.19 -0.85 -7.12
C ASP A 51 -13.82 0.43 -6.58
N ARG A 52 -13.08 1.14 -5.73
CA ARG A 52 -13.57 2.33 -5.04
C ARG A 52 -12.55 3.44 -5.06
N TRP A 53 -13.03 4.65 -5.26
CA TRP A 53 -12.25 5.88 -5.17
C TRP A 53 -13.14 7.05 -4.75
N TRP A 54 -12.55 8.19 -4.46
CA TRP A 54 -13.29 9.38 -4.03
C TRP A 54 -13.09 10.55 -5.00
N ASN A 55 -14.18 11.25 -5.29
CA ASN A 55 -14.20 12.47 -6.07
C ASN A 55 -14.42 13.68 -5.15
N PHE A 56 -13.74 14.78 -5.46
CA PHE A 56 -13.77 16.02 -4.67
C PHE A 56 -14.13 17.20 -5.55
N ALA A 57 -14.80 18.20 -4.97
CA ALA A 57 -15.06 19.48 -5.62
C ALA A 57 -13.76 20.22 -5.94
N GLU A 58 -13.81 21.11 -6.93
CA GLU A 58 -12.63 21.83 -7.41
C GLU A 58 -12.02 22.75 -6.34
N THR A 59 -12.86 23.38 -5.52
CA THR A 59 -12.43 24.18 -4.36
C THR A 59 -11.63 23.35 -3.35
N THR A 60 -12.11 22.15 -3.02
CA THR A 60 -11.45 21.22 -2.10
C THR A 60 -10.13 20.67 -2.67
N ARG A 61 -10.06 20.46 -3.99
CA ARG A 61 -8.81 20.07 -4.67
C ARG A 61 -7.76 21.18 -4.60
N ALA A 62 -8.16 22.44 -4.68
CA ALA A 62 -7.25 23.57 -4.54
C ALA A 62 -6.70 23.72 -3.12
N GLU A 63 -7.52 23.45 -2.09
CA GLU A 63 -7.12 23.51 -0.68
C GLU A 63 -6.22 22.33 -0.27
N HIS A 64 -6.50 21.14 -0.80
CA HIS A 64 -5.80 19.90 -0.41
C HIS A 64 -5.37 19.05 -1.62
N PRO A 65 -4.46 19.55 -2.49
CA PRO A 65 -4.11 18.89 -3.75
C PRO A 65 -3.50 17.50 -3.55
N MET A 66 -2.65 17.32 -2.52
CA MET A 66 -2.01 16.01 -2.26
C MET A 66 -3.00 14.97 -1.72
N LEU A 67 -3.88 15.35 -0.79
CA LEU A 67 -4.84 14.43 -0.18
C LEU A 67 -5.92 14.02 -1.18
N THR A 68 -6.46 14.98 -1.93
CA THR A 68 -7.46 14.69 -2.97
C THR A 68 -6.87 13.84 -4.09
N GLY A 69 -5.61 14.06 -4.48
CA GLY A 69 -4.89 13.20 -5.42
C GLY A 69 -4.79 11.75 -4.93
N PHE A 70 -4.32 11.55 -3.69
CA PHE A 70 -4.24 10.22 -3.06
C PHE A 70 -5.61 9.53 -2.97
N LEU A 71 -6.64 10.26 -2.55
CA LEU A 71 -7.99 9.72 -2.39
C LEU A 71 -8.68 9.43 -3.72
N SER A 72 -8.22 10.04 -4.82
CA SER A 72 -8.72 9.80 -6.18
C SER A 72 -8.17 8.53 -6.83
N TRP A 73 -7.14 7.89 -6.26
CA TRP A 73 -6.63 6.62 -6.78
C TRP A 73 -7.63 5.48 -6.55
N SER A 74 -7.57 4.43 -7.37
CA SER A 74 -8.46 3.28 -7.19
C SER A 74 -7.92 2.30 -6.14
N ASP A 75 -8.81 1.52 -5.51
CA ASP A 75 -8.43 0.45 -4.57
C ASP A 75 -7.50 -0.55 -5.27
N GLY A 76 -7.76 -0.83 -6.55
CA GLY A 76 -6.92 -1.68 -7.40
C GLY A 76 -5.52 -1.10 -7.65
N ALA A 77 -5.41 0.21 -7.90
CA ALA A 77 -4.12 0.88 -8.09
C ALA A 77 -3.25 0.80 -6.82
N MET A 78 -3.84 1.02 -5.64
CA MET A 78 -3.17 0.87 -4.34
C MET A 78 -2.63 -0.55 -4.15
N ALA A 79 -3.42 -1.57 -4.50
CA ALA A 79 -3.00 -2.96 -4.40
C ALA A 79 -1.80 -3.27 -5.31
N MET A 80 -1.84 -2.81 -6.57
CA MET A 80 -0.75 -3.03 -7.53
C MET A 80 0.56 -2.36 -7.09
N ILE A 81 0.49 -1.12 -6.57
CA ILE A 81 1.66 -0.41 -6.02
C ILE A 81 2.23 -1.18 -4.83
N THR A 82 1.36 -1.71 -3.96
CA THR A 82 1.79 -2.50 -2.80
C THR A 82 2.47 -3.79 -3.23
N PHE A 83 1.93 -4.51 -4.23
CA PHE A 83 2.58 -5.69 -4.79
C PHE A 83 3.95 -5.36 -5.40
N ALA A 84 4.06 -4.26 -6.14
CA ALA A 84 5.32 -3.80 -6.69
C ALA A 84 6.34 -3.50 -5.57
N ALA A 85 5.92 -2.85 -4.49
CA ALA A 85 6.78 -2.57 -3.33
C ALA A 85 7.27 -3.85 -2.64
N ILE A 86 6.39 -4.84 -2.45
CA ILE A 86 6.76 -6.16 -1.89
C ILE A 86 7.79 -6.85 -2.79
N ALA A 87 7.55 -6.87 -4.10
CA ALA A 87 8.48 -7.47 -5.05
C ALA A 87 9.87 -6.81 -4.96
N LEU A 88 9.93 -5.48 -4.91
CA LEU A 88 11.18 -4.73 -4.76
C LEU A 88 11.91 -5.06 -3.45
N LEU A 89 11.19 -5.15 -2.32
CA LEU A 89 11.78 -5.50 -1.02
C LEU A 89 12.38 -6.91 -1.04
N LEU A 90 11.68 -7.88 -1.64
CA LEU A 90 12.18 -9.25 -1.77
C LEU A 90 13.41 -9.33 -2.67
N VAL A 91 13.39 -8.65 -3.81
CA VAL A 91 14.55 -8.58 -4.73
C VAL A 91 15.74 -7.90 -4.05
N ALA A 92 15.53 -6.79 -3.36
CA ALA A 92 16.58 -6.09 -2.63
C ALA A 92 17.18 -6.97 -1.53
N GLY A 93 16.35 -7.65 -0.74
CA GLY A 93 16.81 -8.60 0.28
C GLY A 93 17.63 -9.75 -0.30
N TRP A 94 17.20 -10.29 -1.44
CA TRP A 94 17.93 -11.33 -2.16
C TRP A 94 19.30 -10.85 -2.67
N LEU A 95 19.36 -9.67 -3.29
CA LEU A 95 20.61 -9.06 -3.76
C LEU A 95 21.59 -8.81 -2.60
N VAL A 96 21.11 -8.26 -1.48
CA VAL A 96 21.94 -8.03 -0.29
C VAL A 96 22.48 -9.35 0.27
N GLY A 97 21.65 -10.40 0.31
CA GLY A 97 22.07 -11.74 0.72
C GLY A 97 23.20 -12.30 -0.17
N ARG A 98 23.05 -12.16 -1.50
CA ARG A 98 24.07 -12.56 -2.49
C ARG A 98 25.40 -11.82 -2.31
N ILE A 99 25.35 -10.49 -2.14
CA ILE A 99 26.55 -9.66 -1.96
C ILE A 99 27.28 -10.04 -0.67
N ARG A 100 26.55 -10.27 0.44
CA ARG A 100 27.15 -10.64 1.72
C ARG A 100 27.79 -12.03 1.66
N ALA A 101 27.13 -13.01 1.04
CA ALA A 101 27.69 -14.36 0.87
C ALA A 101 28.99 -14.35 0.06
N GLY A 102 29.08 -13.51 -0.98
CA GLY A 102 30.30 -13.36 -1.78
C GLY A 102 31.47 -12.73 -1.01
N ARG A 103 31.22 -11.88 -0.02
CA ARG A 103 32.27 -11.23 0.81
C ARG A 103 32.81 -12.11 1.94
N SER A 104 32.09 -13.17 2.31
CA SER A 104 32.54 -14.13 3.33
C SER A 104 33.37 -15.29 2.75
N ALA A 105 33.49 -15.37 1.42
CA ALA A 105 34.17 -16.43 0.70
C ALA A 105 35.51 -16.01 0.08
N GLY A 106 35.96 -14.78 0.29
CA GLY A 106 37.27 -14.26 -0.12
C GLY A 106 37.99 -13.65 1.07
#